data_AF-A0A6L7MSG9-F1
#
_entry.id   AF-A0A6L7MSG9-F1
#
_cell.length_a   1.000
_cell.length_b   1.000
_cell.length_c   1.000
_cell.angle_alpha   90.00
_cell.angle_beta   90.00
_cell.angle_gamma   90.00
#
_symmetry.space_group_name_H-M   'P 1'
#
loop_
_entity.id
_entity.type
_entity.pdbx_description
1 polymer ?
#
loop_
_entity_poly.entity_id
_entity_poly.type
_entity_poly.pdbx_seq_one_letter_code
_entity_poly.pdbx_strand_id
1 'polypeptide(L)'
;MQSVRHPFDDPRLASRAVATLIRADAMGLLPRKITCLDDSAIRCLGVGLESAGICRRFLADLRHPLASDPAHLCAVLEEIHDALDQSPAPMAEWPALQEVLGSELLAGLVGVSASSTRRYASGARATPDAIAVRLHFVALVVGDLAGAYNDIGVRRWFQRPRTRLDGNTPARALGVDWWPDEDGPKRVRELAASLASSPAT
;
A
#
# COMPACT_ATOMS: atom_id res chain seq x y z
N MET A 1 -6.45 9.04 12.23
CA MET A 1 -7.02 10.02 11.29
C MET A 1 -8.42 10.37 11.79
N GLN A 2 -8.74 11.66 11.97
CA GLN A 2 -10.11 12.09 12.34
C GLN A 2 -10.83 12.53 11.07
N SER A 3 -12.07 12.05 10.86
CA SER A 3 -12.97 12.57 9.82
C SER A 3 -13.88 13.60 10.46
N VAL A 4 -14.03 14.78 9.85
CA VAL A 4 -14.64 15.93 10.54
C VAL A 4 -15.72 16.65 9.74
N ARG A 5 -15.97 16.29 8.47
CA ARG A 5 -16.92 17.02 7.59
C ARG A 5 -17.56 16.13 6.53
N HIS A 6 -18.82 16.45 6.18
CA HIS A 6 -19.52 15.92 5.00
C HIS A 6 -18.68 16.11 3.71
N PRO A 7 -18.65 15.12 2.79
CA PRO A 7 -19.37 13.84 2.81
C PRO A 7 -18.67 12.72 3.60
N PHE A 8 -17.48 12.96 4.15
CA PHE A 8 -16.69 11.95 4.87
C PHE A 8 -17.20 11.64 6.29
N ASP A 9 -18.33 12.22 6.70
CA ASP A 9 -19.09 11.80 7.87
C ASP A 9 -19.87 10.50 7.63
N ASP A 10 -20.09 10.10 6.37
CA ASP A 10 -20.58 8.76 6.03
C ASP A 10 -19.53 7.69 6.40
N PRO A 11 -19.87 6.69 7.26
CA PRO A 11 -18.90 5.70 7.75
C PRO A 11 -18.30 4.81 6.66
N ARG A 12 -19.08 4.46 5.63
CA ARG A 12 -18.61 3.59 4.54
C ARG A 12 -17.63 4.34 3.66
N LEU A 13 -17.98 5.55 3.27
CA LEU A 13 -17.08 6.43 2.51
C LEU A 13 -15.81 6.71 3.30
N ALA A 14 -15.92 7.04 4.59
CA ALA A 14 -14.77 7.30 5.44
C ALA A 14 -13.82 6.09 5.52
N SER A 15 -14.36 4.89 5.76
CA SER A 15 -13.58 3.66 5.82
C SER A 15 -12.85 3.37 4.49
N ARG A 16 -13.55 3.52 3.35
CA ARG A 16 -12.96 3.31 2.03
C ARG A 16 -11.89 4.35 1.70
N ALA A 17 -12.12 5.61 2.03
CA ALA A 17 -11.15 6.69 1.83
C ALA A 17 -9.89 6.45 2.68
N VAL A 18 -10.06 6.07 3.95
CA VAL A 18 -8.94 5.68 4.83
C VAL A 18 -8.13 4.53 4.23
N ALA A 19 -8.81 3.44 3.81
CA ALA A 19 -8.13 2.28 3.22
C ALA A 19 -7.34 2.64 1.96
N THR A 20 -7.91 3.50 1.10
CA THR A 20 -7.26 3.98 -0.12
C THR A 20 -6.06 4.86 0.18
N LEU A 21 -6.18 5.77 1.15
CA LEU A 21 -5.07 6.63 1.58
C LEU A 21 -3.93 5.82 2.20
N ILE A 22 -4.24 4.85 3.07
CA ILE A 22 -3.23 3.95 3.65
C ILE A 22 -2.51 3.17 2.56
N ARG A 23 -3.25 2.67 1.55
CA ARG A 23 -2.67 1.94 0.42
C ARG A 23 -1.71 2.83 -0.37
N ALA A 24 -2.14 4.03 -0.75
CA ALA A 24 -1.31 4.98 -1.46
C ALA A 24 -0.08 5.43 -0.66
N ASP A 25 -0.22 5.62 0.66
CA ASP A 25 0.88 5.98 1.56
C ASP A 25 1.94 4.87 1.61
N ALA A 26 1.53 3.61 1.76
CA ALA A 26 2.44 2.47 1.77
C ALA A 26 3.20 2.29 0.44
N MET A 27 2.61 2.72 -0.67
CA MET A 27 3.25 2.77 -2.00
C MET A 27 4.13 4.02 -2.20
N GLY A 28 4.18 4.94 -1.23
CA GLY A 28 4.94 6.18 -1.34
C GLY A 28 4.32 7.23 -2.27
N LEU A 29 3.04 7.09 -2.60
CA LEU A 29 2.36 7.93 -3.59
C LEU A 29 1.85 9.24 -3.01
N LEU A 30 1.75 9.38 -1.68
CA LEU A 30 1.26 10.62 -1.08
C LEU A 30 2.40 11.64 -0.96
N PRO A 31 2.26 12.84 -1.57
CA PRO A 31 3.28 13.90 -1.48
C PRO A 31 3.58 14.39 -0.06
N ARG A 32 2.65 14.15 0.89
CA ARG A 32 2.77 14.51 2.30
C ARG A 32 1.96 13.54 3.16
N LYS A 33 2.34 13.42 4.43
CA LYS A 33 1.54 12.67 5.41
C LYS A 33 0.17 13.31 5.61
N ILE A 34 -0.86 12.47 5.64
CA ILE A 34 -2.25 12.85 5.86
C ILE A 34 -2.64 12.53 7.30
N THR A 35 -3.12 13.54 8.04
CA THR A 35 -3.51 13.40 9.44
C THR A 35 -5.03 13.50 9.65
N CYS A 36 -5.73 14.08 8.69
CA CYS A 36 -7.16 14.36 8.69
C CYS A 36 -7.77 13.92 7.37
N LEU A 37 -8.97 13.33 7.42
CA LEU A 37 -9.73 12.98 6.23
C LEU A 37 -10.62 14.17 5.83
N ASP A 38 -10.20 14.87 4.77
CA ASP A 38 -10.88 16.02 4.20
C ASP A 38 -10.62 16.13 2.69
N ASP A 39 -11.18 17.16 2.03
CA ASP A 39 -10.95 17.38 0.60
C ASP A 39 -9.48 17.59 0.25
N SER A 40 -8.66 18.10 1.19
CA SER A 40 -7.23 18.30 0.97
C SER A 40 -6.50 16.96 0.92
N ALA A 41 -6.91 15.98 1.73
CA ALA A 41 -6.42 14.61 1.66
C ALA A 41 -6.76 13.96 0.31
N ILE A 42 -7.99 14.10 -0.16
CA ILE A 42 -8.42 13.54 -1.45
C ILE A 42 -7.69 14.21 -2.62
N ARG A 43 -7.51 15.54 -2.59
CA ARG A 43 -6.67 16.23 -3.60
C ARG A 43 -5.21 15.78 -3.54
N CYS A 44 -4.66 15.58 -2.34
CA CYS A 44 -3.30 15.08 -2.16
C CYS A 44 -3.13 13.69 -2.77
N LEU A 45 -4.10 12.79 -2.56
CA LEU A 45 -4.15 11.49 -3.23
C LEU A 45 -4.13 11.65 -4.76
N GLY A 46 -4.96 12.55 -5.31
CA GLY A 46 -5.04 12.72 -6.75
C GLY A 46 -3.76 13.23 -7.41
N VAL A 47 -3.03 14.15 -6.74
CA VAL A 47 -1.70 14.58 -7.21
C VAL A 47 -0.71 13.41 -7.23
N GLY A 48 -0.75 12.56 -6.21
CA GLY A 48 0.07 11.34 -6.13
C GLY A 48 -0.21 10.35 -7.26
N LEU A 49 -1.49 10.05 -7.48
CA LEU A 49 -1.95 9.17 -8.56
C LEU A 49 -1.54 9.68 -9.94
N GLU A 50 -1.74 10.97 -10.21
CA GLU A 50 -1.37 11.61 -11.47
C GLU A 50 0.15 11.52 -11.72
N SER A 51 0.96 11.80 -10.70
CA SER A 51 2.42 11.72 -10.78
C SER A 51 2.92 10.30 -11.08
N ALA A 52 2.21 9.28 -10.60
CA ALA A 52 2.49 7.87 -10.90
C ALA A 52 1.82 7.38 -12.20
N GLY A 53 1.01 8.20 -12.85
CA GLY A 53 0.25 7.84 -14.04
C GLY A 53 -0.91 6.86 -13.79
N ILE A 54 -1.31 6.66 -12.54
CA ILE A 54 -2.40 5.79 -12.09
C ILE A 54 -3.72 6.60 -12.07
N CYS A 55 -4.83 5.99 -12.51
CA CYS A 55 -6.17 6.60 -12.43
C CYS A 55 -6.26 8.07 -12.89
N ARG A 56 -5.76 8.37 -14.11
CA ARG A 56 -5.68 9.73 -14.68
C ARG A 56 -7.01 10.51 -14.71
N ARG A 57 -8.14 9.83 -14.57
CA ARG A 57 -9.49 10.44 -14.56
C ARG A 57 -9.96 10.90 -13.18
N PHE A 58 -9.31 10.49 -12.10
CA PHE A 58 -9.76 10.75 -10.73
C PHE A 58 -10.02 12.23 -10.44
N LEU A 59 -9.08 13.10 -10.81
CA LEU A 59 -9.23 14.54 -10.59
C LEU A 59 -10.40 15.15 -11.38
N ALA A 60 -10.80 14.54 -12.51
CA ALA A 60 -11.98 14.94 -13.25
C ALA A 60 -13.27 14.42 -12.57
N ASP A 61 -13.26 13.20 -12.04
CA ASP A 61 -14.39 12.62 -11.32
C ASP A 61 -14.69 13.37 -10.01
N LEU A 62 -13.65 13.89 -9.33
CA LEU A 62 -13.82 14.79 -8.17
C LEU A 62 -14.42 16.15 -8.50
N ARG A 63 -14.36 16.58 -9.77
CA ARG A 63 -14.99 17.83 -10.24
C ARG A 63 -16.41 17.61 -10.74
N HIS A 64 -16.88 16.36 -10.75
CA HIS A 64 -18.21 16.01 -11.21
C HIS A 64 -19.29 16.57 -10.26
N PRO A 65 -20.49 16.96 -10.75
CA PRO A 65 -21.57 17.45 -9.89
C PRO A 65 -21.99 16.48 -8.77
N LEU A 66 -21.76 15.18 -8.95
CA LEU A 66 -22.00 14.14 -7.93
C LEU A 66 -20.86 13.95 -6.94
N ALA A 67 -19.81 14.79 -6.96
CA ALA A 67 -18.69 14.69 -6.03
C ALA A 67 -19.08 15.00 -4.57
N SER A 68 -20.33 15.41 -4.31
CA SER A 68 -20.88 15.53 -2.95
C SER A 68 -21.77 14.34 -2.55
N ASP A 69 -22.06 13.40 -3.46
CA ASP A 69 -22.80 12.17 -3.17
C ASP A 69 -21.85 11.11 -2.59
N PRO A 70 -22.07 10.67 -1.33
CA PRO A 70 -21.23 9.66 -0.70
C PRO A 70 -21.16 8.33 -1.45
N ALA A 71 -22.25 7.90 -2.09
CA ALA A 71 -22.29 6.62 -2.80
C ALA A 71 -21.42 6.65 -4.05
N HIS A 72 -21.51 7.73 -4.83
CA HIS A 72 -20.67 7.94 -6.01
C HIS A 72 -19.18 8.02 -5.64
N LEU A 73 -18.83 8.81 -4.61
CA LEU A 73 -17.45 8.90 -4.14
C LEU A 73 -16.91 7.55 -3.65
N CYS A 74 -17.74 6.75 -2.97
CA CYS A 74 -17.34 5.43 -2.51
C CYS A 74 -16.97 4.53 -3.69
N ALA A 75 -17.77 4.53 -4.76
CA ALA A 75 -17.48 3.77 -5.98
C ALA A 75 -16.18 4.23 -6.67
N VAL A 76 -15.97 5.54 -6.79
CA VAL A 76 -14.73 6.09 -7.35
C VAL A 76 -13.51 5.67 -6.52
N LEU A 77 -13.60 5.70 -5.19
CA LEU A 77 -12.50 5.26 -4.32
C LEU A 77 -12.27 3.76 -4.38
N GLU A 78 -13.31 2.95 -4.61
CA GLU A 78 -13.17 1.51 -4.86
C GLU A 78 -12.39 1.24 -6.14
N GLU A 79 -12.73 1.91 -7.25
CA GLU A 79 -11.99 1.79 -8.51
C GLU A 79 -10.52 2.19 -8.35
N ILE A 80 -10.23 3.24 -7.56
CA ILE A 80 -8.86 3.67 -7.28
C ILE A 80 -8.13 2.64 -6.42
N HIS A 81 -8.78 2.10 -5.40
CA HIS A 81 -8.18 1.07 -4.57
C HIS A 81 -7.79 -0.14 -5.41
N ASP A 82 -8.68 -0.62 -6.27
CA ASP A 82 -8.41 -1.74 -7.16
C ASP A 82 -7.29 -1.42 -8.17
N ALA A 83 -7.24 -0.19 -8.68
CA ALA A 83 -6.18 0.24 -9.58
C ALA A 83 -4.81 0.33 -8.88
N LEU A 84 -4.77 0.79 -7.61
CA LEU A 84 -3.56 0.78 -6.80
C LEU A 84 -3.04 -0.66 -6.64
N ASP A 85 -3.92 -1.63 -6.43
CA ASP A 85 -3.57 -3.05 -6.23
C ASP A 85 -2.98 -3.73 -7.47
N GLN A 86 -3.22 -3.14 -8.64
CA GLN A 86 -2.80 -3.68 -9.94
C GLN A 86 -1.67 -2.88 -10.59
N SER A 87 -1.24 -1.76 -9.98
CA SER A 87 -0.33 -0.81 -10.60
C SER A 87 0.96 -0.63 -9.78
N PRO A 88 1.99 -1.45 -10.03
CA PRO A 88 3.32 -1.24 -9.48
C PRO A 88 3.86 0.17 -9.74
N ALA A 89 4.35 0.82 -8.70
CA ALA A 89 4.94 2.16 -8.77
C ALA A 89 6.37 2.16 -8.19
N PRO A 90 7.32 1.40 -8.78
CA PRO A 90 8.58 1.06 -8.12
C PRO A 90 9.42 2.28 -7.70
N MET A 91 9.38 3.38 -8.46
CA MET A 91 10.10 4.61 -8.11
C MET A 91 9.61 5.25 -6.80
N ALA A 92 8.32 5.09 -6.47
CA ALA A 92 7.73 5.57 -5.23
C ALA A 92 7.80 4.52 -4.11
N GLU A 93 7.60 3.24 -4.46
CA GLU A 93 7.55 2.13 -3.50
C GLU A 93 8.90 1.86 -2.85
N TRP A 94 10.00 1.91 -3.61
CA TRP A 94 11.34 1.68 -3.07
C TRP A 94 11.65 2.57 -1.86
N PRO A 95 11.64 3.92 -1.98
CA PRO A 95 11.98 4.78 -0.86
C PRO A 95 11.01 4.61 0.31
N ALA A 96 9.70 4.50 0.06
CA ALA A 96 8.69 4.32 1.10
C ALA A 96 8.90 3.02 1.89
N LEU A 97 9.10 1.90 1.19
CA LEU A 97 9.37 0.62 1.83
C LEU A 97 10.74 0.57 2.52
N GLN A 98 11.74 1.29 2.01
CA GLN A 98 13.05 1.36 2.66
C GLN A 98 12.96 2.10 4.01
N GLU A 99 12.15 3.15 4.11
CA GLU A 99 11.89 3.85 5.37
C GLU A 99 11.24 2.91 6.39
N VAL A 100 10.21 2.16 5.96
CA VAL A 100 9.45 1.27 6.84
C VAL A 100 10.22 0.00 7.20
N LEU A 101 10.86 -0.68 6.26
CA LEU A 101 11.44 -2.01 6.47
C LEU A 101 12.96 -1.99 6.72
N GLY A 102 13.63 -0.93 6.28
CA GLY A 102 15.09 -0.89 6.19
C GLY A 102 15.61 -1.69 5.00
N SER A 103 16.83 -1.36 4.56
CA SER A 103 17.39 -1.88 3.31
C SER A 103 17.62 -3.39 3.32
N GLU A 104 18.06 -3.96 4.43
CA GLU A 104 18.41 -5.40 4.50
C GLU A 104 17.17 -6.29 4.43
N LEU A 105 16.14 -5.98 5.23
CA LEU A 105 14.90 -6.74 5.22
C LEU A 105 14.20 -6.61 3.87
N LEU A 106 14.09 -5.39 3.33
CA LEU A 106 13.47 -5.18 2.03
C LEU A 106 14.20 -5.94 0.91
N ALA A 107 15.54 -5.87 0.88
CA ALA A 107 16.35 -6.61 -0.09
C ALA A 107 16.09 -8.13 -0.02
N GLY A 108 16.01 -8.68 1.19
CA GLY A 108 15.68 -10.09 1.40
C GLY A 108 14.27 -10.46 0.95
N LEU A 109 13.27 -9.61 1.21
CA LEU A 109 11.87 -9.89 0.84
C LEU A 109 11.66 -9.90 -0.68
N VAL A 110 12.35 -9.05 -1.43
CA VAL A 110 12.19 -8.94 -2.89
C VAL A 110 13.26 -9.70 -3.68
N GLY A 111 14.18 -10.40 -3.00
CA GLY A 111 15.17 -11.28 -3.63
C GLY A 111 16.30 -10.54 -4.34
N VAL A 112 16.77 -9.40 -3.80
CA VAL A 112 17.89 -8.62 -4.39
C VAL A 112 18.99 -8.35 -3.36
N SER A 113 20.14 -7.86 -3.82
CA SER A 113 21.20 -7.37 -2.94
C SER A 113 20.90 -5.95 -2.44
N ALA A 114 21.43 -5.59 -1.26
CA ALA A 114 21.34 -4.23 -0.72
C ALA A 114 21.95 -3.17 -1.66
N SER A 115 22.97 -3.54 -2.46
CA SER A 115 23.54 -2.66 -3.48
C SER A 115 22.58 -2.40 -4.64
N SER A 116 21.80 -3.41 -5.05
CA SER A 116 20.79 -3.27 -6.10
C SER A 116 19.61 -2.42 -5.60
N THR A 117 19.14 -2.66 -4.38
CA THR A 117 18.12 -1.85 -3.70
C THR A 117 18.45 -0.36 -3.77
N ARG A 118 19.67 0.05 -3.38
CA ARG A 118 20.08 1.47 -3.45
C ARG A 118 20.01 2.05 -4.86
N ARG A 119 20.41 1.29 -5.87
CA ARG A 119 20.41 1.75 -7.28
C ARG A 119 19.00 1.88 -7.84
N TYR A 120 18.10 0.97 -7.46
CA TYR A 120 16.70 1.04 -7.86
C TYR A 120 15.99 2.20 -7.14
N ALA A 121 16.19 2.32 -5.83
CA ALA A 121 15.60 3.39 -5.02
C ALA A 121 16.03 4.80 -5.44
N SER A 122 17.26 4.98 -5.92
CA SER A 122 17.73 6.27 -6.42
C SER A 122 17.37 6.56 -7.88
N GLY A 123 16.74 5.60 -8.59
CA GLY A 123 16.51 5.69 -10.02
C GLY A 123 17.78 5.56 -10.89
N ALA A 124 18.94 5.30 -10.28
CA ALA A 124 20.19 5.06 -11.02
C ALA A 124 20.16 3.77 -11.87
N ARG A 125 19.16 2.92 -11.66
CA ARG A 125 18.82 1.77 -12.51
C ARG A 125 17.30 1.58 -12.52
N ALA A 126 16.74 1.25 -13.68
CA ALA A 126 15.35 0.81 -13.77
C ALA A 126 15.15 -0.50 -12.98
N THR A 127 14.02 -0.60 -12.26
CA THR A 127 13.64 -1.82 -11.54
C THR A 127 13.17 -2.86 -12.55
N PRO A 128 13.74 -4.08 -12.59
CA PRO A 128 13.24 -5.15 -13.44
C PRO A 128 11.81 -5.55 -13.06
N ASP A 129 11.00 -5.96 -14.04
CA ASP A 129 9.58 -6.27 -13.83
C ASP A 129 9.33 -7.29 -12.71
N ALA A 130 10.09 -8.38 -12.68
CA ALA A 130 9.99 -9.38 -11.62
C ALA A 130 10.21 -8.79 -10.21
N ILE A 131 11.11 -7.81 -10.10
CA ILE A 131 11.38 -7.13 -8.83
C ILE A 131 10.31 -6.08 -8.54
N ALA A 132 9.80 -5.38 -9.55
CA ALA A 132 8.71 -4.41 -9.40
C ALA A 132 7.43 -5.09 -8.88
N VAL A 133 7.11 -6.28 -9.40
CA VAL A 133 5.97 -7.08 -8.94
C VAL A 133 6.12 -7.52 -7.48
N ARG A 134 7.32 -7.97 -7.08
CA ARG A 134 7.61 -8.35 -5.68
C ARG A 134 7.58 -7.15 -4.73
N LEU A 135 8.17 -6.04 -5.15
CA LEU A 135 8.19 -4.79 -4.40
C LEU A 135 6.77 -4.28 -4.17
N HIS A 136 5.97 -4.24 -5.24
CA HIS A 136 4.58 -3.85 -5.18
C HIS A 136 3.79 -4.74 -4.20
N PHE A 137 3.91 -6.06 -4.32
CA PHE A 137 3.30 -7.00 -3.39
C PHE A 137 3.67 -6.70 -1.92
N VAL A 138 4.94 -6.41 -1.64
CA VAL A 138 5.38 -6.02 -0.29
C VAL A 138 4.75 -4.70 0.15
N ALA A 139 4.59 -3.71 -0.75
CA ALA A 139 3.88 -2.46 -0.48
C ALA A 139 2.42 -2.72 -0.08
N LEU A 140 1.73 -3.61 -0.79
CA LEU A 140 0.36 -3.99 -0.45
C LEU A 140 0.31 -4.60 0.96
N VAL A 141 1.21 -5.54 1.27
CA VAL A 141 1.28 -6.18 2.60
C VAL A 141 1.53 -5.14 3.70
N VAL A 142 2.47 -4.21 3.49
CA VAL A 142 2.74 -3.13 4.43
C VAL A 142 1.50 -2.24 4.62
N GLY A 143 0.79 -1.91 3.54
CA GLY A 143 -0.46 -1.14 3.60
C GLY A 143 -1.54 -1.81 4.45
N ASP A 144 -1.73 -3.12 4.33
CA ASP A 144 -2.68 -3.86 5.18
C ASP A 144 -2.26 -3.87 6.66
N LEU A 145 -0.96 -3.86 6.93
CA LEU A 145 -0.44 -3.87 8.31
C LEU A 145 -0.43 -2.48 8.96
N ALA A 146 -0.37 -1.40 8.18
CA ALA A 146 -0.24 -0.03 8.69
C ALA A 146 -1.43 0.41 9.56
N GLY A 147 -2.61 -0.20 9.40
CA GLY A 147 -3.76 0.03 10.27
C GLY A 147 -3.63 -0.55 11.68
N ALA A 148 -2.80 -1.59 11.85
CA ALA A 148 -2.67 -2.36 13.09
C ALA A 148 -1.27 -2.28 13.74
N TYR A 149 -0.26 -1.84 12.98
CA TYR A 149 1.14 -1.82 13.41
C TYR A 149 1.82 -0.52 13.02
N ASN A 150 2.74 -0.08 13.88
CA ASN A 150 3.78 0.89 13.51
C ASN A 150 4.92 0.20 12.75
N ASP A 151 5.88 0.97 12.23
CA ASP A 151 7.00 0.46 11.42
C ASP A 151 7.79 -0.65 12.12
N ILE A 152 8.03 -0.52 13.43
CA ILE A 152 8.72 -1.56 14.22
C ILE A 152 7.89 -2.85 14.27
N GLY A 153 6.58 -2.71 14.45
CA GLY A 153 5.62 -3.81 14.41
C GLY A 153 5.61 -4.49 13.05
N VAL A 154 5.57 -3.72 11.95
CA VAL A 154 5.62 -4.22 10.57
C VAL A 154 6.92 -5.01 10.33
N ARG A 155 8.09 -4.45 10.67
CA ARG A 155 9.38 -5.17 10.54
C ARG A 155 9.37 -6.50 11.27
N ARG A 156 8.91 -6.51 12.53
CA ARG A 156 8.81 -7.73 13.35
C ARG A 156 7.77 -8.70 12.79
N TRP A 157 6.71 -8.20 12.16
CA TRP A 157 5.65 -9.03 11.62
C TRP A 157 6.19 -10.02 10.57
N PHE A 158 7.07 -9.56 9.69
CA PHE A 158 7.73 -10.38 8.66
C PHE A 158 8.69 -11.44 9.20
N GLN A 159 9.18 -11.25 10.42
CA GLN A 159 10.18 -12.11 11.06
C GLN A 159 9.59 -13.06 12.11
N ARG A 160 8.30 -12.90 12.44
CA ARG A 160 7.64 -13.72 13.47
C ARG A 160 6.96 -14.92 12.85
N PRO A 161 7.20 -16.14 13.35
CA PRO A 161 6.47 -17.35 12.97
C PRO A 161 4.96 -17.17 13.05
N ARG A 162 4.23 -17.75 12.08
CA ARG A 162 2.77 -17.71 12.02
C ARG A 162 2.22 -19.11 11.88
N THR A 163 1.29 -19.48 12.75
CA THR A 163 0.59 -20.77 12.67
C THR A 163 -0.15 -20.93 11.34
N ARG A 164 -0.73 -19.84 10.81
CA ARG A 164 -1.38 -19.81 9.48
C ARG A 164 -0.40 -19.98 8.31
N LEU A 165 0.90 -19.94 8.55
CA LEU A 165 1.99 -20.20 7.58
C LEU A 165 2.81 -21.42 8.00
N ASP A 166 2.19 -22.39 8.69
CA ASP A 166 2.81 -23.65 9.11
C ASP A 166 4.03 -23.46 10.02
N GLY A 167 4.00 -22.41 10.85
CA GLY A 167 5.11 -22.04 11.74
C GLY A 167 6.24 -21.29 11.04
N ASN A 168 6.15 -21.02 9.74
CA ASN A 168 7.12 -20.17 9.04
C ASN A 168 6.87 -18.69 9.33
N THR A 169 7.93 -17.90 9.18
CA THR A 169 7.82 -16.44 9.13
C THR A 169 7.29 -16.02 7.76
N PRO A 170 6.60 -14.87 7.62
CA PRO A 170 6.21 -14.37 6.31
C PRO A 170 7.37 -14.23 5.33
N ALA A 171 8.54 -13.75 5.79
CA ALA A 171 9.73 -13.67 4.94
C ALA A 171 10.19 -15.04 4.40
N ARG A 172 10.11 -16.09 5.23
CA ARG A 172 10.45 -17.46 4.81
C ARG A 172 9.38 -18.05 3.89
N ALA A 173 8.11 -17.73 4.11
CA ALA A 173 7.00 -18.19 3.28
C ALA A 173 7.01 -17.57 1.87
N LEU A 174 7.55 -16.36 1.73
CA LEU A 174 7.85 -15.77 0.42
C LEU A 174 9.00 -16.51 -0.27
N GLY A 175 10.10 -16.80 0.43
CA GLY A 175 11.27 -17.44 -0.20
C GLY A 175 12.14 -16.44 -0.97
N VAL A 176 13.01 -16.94 -1.87
CA VAL A 176 14.06 -16.12 -2.52
C VAL A 176 13.65 -15.62 -3.91
N ASP A 177 12.92 -16.43 -4.69
CA ASP A 177 12.60 -16.14 -6.10
C ASP A 177 11.14 -16.47 -6.40
N TRP A 178 10.22 -15.78 -5.72
CA TRP A 178 8.80 -16.08 -5.71
C TRP A 178 7.98 -15.17 -6.62
N TRP A 179 6.73 -15.57 -6.86
CA TRP A 179 5.73 -14.80 -7.59
C TRP A 179 4.45 -14.61 -6.76
N PRO A 180 3.75 -13.47 -6.88
CA PRO A 180 2.57 -13.19 -6.04
C PRO A 180 1.45 -14.22 -6.12
N ASP A 181 1.38 -14.97 -7.21
CA ASP A 181 0.37 -15.98 -7.49
C ASP A 181 0.72 -17.37 -6.93
N GLU A 182 1.90 -17.53 -6.33
CA GLU A 182 2.27 -18.75 -5.62
C GLU A 182 1.58 -18.86 -4.25
N ASP A 183 1.43 -20.09 -3.75
CA ASP A 183 0.69 -20.36 -2.51
C ASP A 183 1.27 -19.65 -1.28
N GLY A 184 2.59 -19.57 -1.16
CA GLY A 184 3.27 -18.90 -0.05
C GLY A 184 2.93 -17.40 0.03
N PRO A 185 3.22 -16.61 -1.01
CA PRO A 185 2.81 -15.22 -1.14
C PRO A 185 1.30 -14.98 -0.97
N LYS A 186 0.43 -15.79 -1.61
CA LYS A 186 -1.03 -15.68 -1.42
C LYS A 186 -1.42 -15.78 0.05
N ARG A 187 -0.92 -16.79 0.77
CA ARG A 187 -1.19 -16.98 2.21
C ARG A 187 -0.64 -15.83 3.06
N VAL A 188 0.52 -15.26 2.69
CA VAL A 188 1.09 -14.07 3.37
C VAL A 188 0.17 -12.86 3.18
N ARG A 189 -0.31 -12.63 1.95
CA ARG A 189 -1.23 -11.53 1.62
C ARG A 189 -2.55 -11.66 2.37
N GLU A 190 -3.18 -12.83 2.32
CA GLU A 190 -4.43 -13.13 3.03
C GLU A 190 -4.29 -12.93 4.55
N LEU A 191 -3.15 -13.34 5.11
CA LEU A 191 -2.87 -13.14 6.53
C LEU A 191 -2.82 -11.66 6.88
N ALA A 192 -2.11 -10.84 6.09
CA ALA A 192 -2.03 -9.41 6.31
C ALA A 192 -3.41 -8.74 6.20
N ALA A 193 -4.17 -9.05 5.14
CA ALA A 193 -5.51 -8.52 4.90
C ALA A 193 -6.51 -8.86 6.02
N SER A 194 -6.39 -10.05 6.61
CA SER A 194 -7.25 -10.45 7.74
C SER A 194 -7.05 -9.60 9.01
N LEU A 195 -5.90 -8.92 9.12
CA LEU A 195 -5.58 -8.04 10.24
C LEU A 195 -6.09 -6.61 10.01
N ALA A 196 -6.21 -6.18 8.75
CA ALA A 196 -6.81 -4.90 8.40
C ALA A 196 -8.34 -4.86 8.65
N SER A 197 -8.99 -6.02 8.55
CA SER A 197 -10.46 -6.18 8.66
C SER A 197 -10.95 -6.50 10.08
N SER A 198 -10.05 -6.76 11.02
CA SER A 198 -10.41 -6.99 12.42
C SER A 198 -10.28 -5.68 13.20
N PRO A 199 -11.36 -5.10 13.75
CA PRO A 199 -11.19 -4.01 14.71
C PRO A 199 -10.36 -4.54 15.88
N ALA A 200 -9.37 -3.77 16.33
CA ALA A 200 -8.61 -4.11 17.52
C ALA A 200 -9.60 -4.36 18.67
N THR A 201 -9.66 -5.60 19.15
CA THR A 201 -10.40 -6.01 20.36
C THR A 201 -9.83 -5.34 21.60
#